data_AF-A0A354FCW3-F1
#
_entry.id   AF-A0A354FCW3-F1
#
_cell.length_a   1.000
_cell.length_b   1.000
_cell.length_c   1.000
_cell.angle_alpha   90.00
_cell.angle_beta   90.00
_cell.angle_gamma   90.00
#
_symmetry.space_group_name_H-M   'P 1'
#
loop_
_entity.id
_entity.type
_entity.pdbx_description
1 polymer ?
#
loop_
_entity_poly.entity_id
_entity_poly.type
_entity_poly.pdbx_seq_one_letter_code
_entity_poly.pdbx_strand_id
1 'polypeptide(L)'
;MLLERLKSKIYQNLQEAAIRAREEGKLTFEELPPFTLEKPREKEHGDLAANIAMVLARPAKNAPRNIAQAILEYFPTGKNRVVRYEIAGPGFINLFLDQSWVDAVLPEVEEMDRRYGCTLAENRQKIQVEFVSANPTGLLHMGNARGAALGDTLANVLAAVGHEV
;
A
#
# COMPACT_ATOMS: atom_id res chain seq x y z
N MET A 1 3.10 8.05 0.42
CA MET A 1 1.68 8.29 0.09
C MET A 1 0.79 7.99 1.30
N LEU A 2 -0.39 8.63 1.40
CA LEU A 2 -1.33 8.49 2.52
C LEU A 2 -1.72 7.04 2.83
N LEU A 3 -2.13 6.28 1.81
CA LEU A 3 -2.49 4.86 1.96
C LEU A 3 -1.33 4.03 2.51
N GLU A 4 -0.10 4.24 2.01
CA GLU A 4 1.06 3.51 2.51
C GLU A 4 1.36 3.84 3.98
N ARG A 5 1.29 5.12 4.38
CA ARG A 5 1.42 5.51 5.81
C ARG A 5 0.36 4.84 6.67
N LEU A 6 -0.89 4.77 6.18
CA LEU A 6 -1.99 4.12 6.89
C LEU A 6 -1.76 2.61 7.00
N LYS A 7 -1.35 1.94 5.91
CA LYS A 7 -1.01 0.51 5.90
C LYS A 7 0.14 0.21 6.86
N SER A 8 1.21 1.01 6.87
CA SER A 8 2.32 0.86 7.82
C SER A 8 1.85 0.98 9.27
N LYS A 9 0.99 1.96 9.58
CA LYS A 9 0.43 2.12 10.93
C LYS A 9 -0.43 0.93 11.35
N ILE A 10 -1.30 0.44 10.45
CA ILE A 10 -2.14 -0.73 10.73
C ILE A 10 -1.29 -1.99 10.91
N TYR A 11 -0.26 -2.16 10.09
CA TYR A 11 0.70 -3.25 10.20
C TYR A 11 1.37 -3.25 11.59
N GLN A 12 1.89 -2.09 12.02
CA GLN A 12 2.48 -1.92 13.36
C GLN A 12 1.49 -2.25 14.47
N ASN A 13 0.25 -1.75 14.38
CA ASN A 13 -0.78 -2.04 15.38
C ASN A 13 -1.12 -3.53 15.48
N LEU A 14 -1.16 -4.27 14.37
CA LEU A 14 -1.34 -5.73 14.39
C LEU A 14 -0.15 -6.44 15.03
N GLN A 15 1.06 -5.95 14.76
CA GLN A 15 2.30 -6.43 15.33
C GLN A 15 2.32 -6.26 16.85
N GLU A 16 2.03 -5.06 17.34
CA GLU A 16 1.93 -4.73 18.76
C GLU A 16 0.84 -5.54 19.45
N ALA A 17 -0.32 -5.71 18.80
CA ALA A 17 -1.42 -6.50 19.35
C ALA A 17 -1.05 -7.98 19.49
N ALA A 18 -0.33 -8.56 18.52
CA ALA A 18 0.17 -9.93 18.61
C ALA A 18 1.22 -10.09 19.72
N ILE A 19 2.13 -9.12 19.88
CA ILE A 19 3.13 -9.12 20.96
C ILE A 19 2.45 -9.01 22.32
N ARG A 20 1.46 -8.14 22.49
CA ARG A 20 0.68 -8.04 23.73
C ARG A 20 -0.07 -9.32 24.06
N ALA A 21 -0.70 -9.95 23.07
CA ALA A 21 -1.36 -11.24 23.26
C ALA A 21 -0.38 -12.34 23.72
N ARG A 22 0.89 -12.25 23.31
CA ARG A 22 1.97 -13.12 23.82
C ARG A 22 2.36 -12.79 25.26
N GLU A 23 2.57 -11.51 25.57
CA GLU A 23 2.95 -11.05 26.92
C GLU A 23 1.89 -11.39 27.98
N GLU A 24 0.62 -11.33 27.60
CA GLU A 24 -0.53 -11.70 28.43
C GLU A 24 -0.82 -13.21 28.45
N GLY A 25 0.05 -14.03 27.81
CA GLY A 25 -0.05 -15.49 27.82
C GLY A 25 -1.19 -16.09 26.97
N LYS A 26 -1.88 -15.29 26.15
CA LYS A 26 -2.94 -15.78 25.25
C LYS A 26 -2.40 -16.47 23.99
N LEU A 27 -1.19 -16.12 23.58
CA LEU A 27 -0.46 -16.73 22.47
C LEU A 27 0.95 -17.13 22.92
N THR A 28 1.53 -18.15 22.28
CA THR A 28 2.88 -18.61 22.61
C THR A 28 3.69 -18.75 21.34
N PHE A 29 4.58 -17.81 21.04
CA PHE A 29 5.50 -17.88 19.89
C PHE A 29 6.80 -17.17 20.24
N GLU A 30 7.92 -17.62 19.66
CA GLU A 30 9.24 -17.01 19.89
C GLU A 30 9.37 -15.70 19.11
N GLU A 31 9.21 -15.78 17.79
CA GLU A 31 9.28 -14.66 16.86
C GLU A 31 7.99 -14.56 16.05
N LEU A 32 7.60 -13.32 15.72
CA LEU A 32 6.47 -13.05 14.84
C LEU A 32 6.94 -13.13 13.37
N PRO A 33 6.46 -14.10 12.57
CA PRO A 33 6.82 -14.18 11.17
C PRO A 33 6.32 -12.95 10.39
N PRO A 34 6.98 -12.58 9.27
CA PRO A 34 6.46 -11.55 8.39
C PRO A 34 5.07 -11.96 7.87
N PHE A 35 4.18 -10.98 7.80
CA PHE A 35 2.83 -11.17 7.29
C PHE A 35 2.53 -10.11 6.22
N THR A 36 1.43 -10.25 5.52
CA THR A 36 1.02 -9.33 4.46
C THR A 36 -0.21 -8.53 4.88
N LEU A 37 -0.26 -7.29 4.41
CA LEU A 37 -1.44 -6.43 4.48
C LEU A 37 -1.76 -5.96 3.06
N GLU A 38 -2.81 -6.53 2.49
CA GLU A 38 -3.14 -6.37 1.08
C GLU A 38 -4.59 -5.91 0.87
N LYS A 39 -4.88 -5.42 -0.33
CA LYS A 39 -6.25 -5.07 -0.72
C LYS A 39 -6.97 -6.36 -1.15
N PRO A 40 -8.10 -6.72 -0.53
CA PRO A 40 -8.88 -7.88 -0.95
C PRO A 40 -9.37 -7.74 -2.40
N ARG A 41 -9.56 -8.88 -3.08
CA ARG A 41 -10.16 -8.91 -4.43
C ARG A 41 -11.63 -8.47 -4.40
N GLU A 42 -12.36 -8.94 -3.40
CA GLU A 42 -13.78 -8.68 -3.21
C GLU A 42 -13.97 -7.56 -2.18
N LYS A 43 -14.73 -6.52 -2.54
CA LYS A 43 -14.98 -5.37 -1.65
C LYS A 43 -15.70 -5.75 -0.36
N GLU A 44 -16.47 -6.83 -0.37
CA GLU A 44 -17.17 -7.35 0.80
C GLU A 44 -16.21 -7.81 1.90
N HIS A 45 -14.96 -8.13 1.54
CA HIS A 45 -13.90 -8.52 2.48
C HIS A 45 -13.12 -7.32 3.05
N GLY A 46 -13.64 -6.11 2.86
CA GLY A 46 -13.09 -4.89 3.44
C GLY A 46 -12.05 -4.21 2.57
N ASP A 47 -11.42 -3.20 3.15
CA ASP A 47 -10.45 -2.34 2.47
C ASP A 47 -9.05 -2.94 2.51
N LEU A 48 -8.73 -3.66 3.60
CA LEU A 48 -7.45 -4.34 3.82
C LEU A 48 -7.69 -5.71 4.45
N ALA A 49 -6.87 -6.69 4.08
CA ALA A 49 -6.83 -8.01 4.73
C ALA A 49 -5.42 -8.34 5.20
N ALA A 50 -5.32 -8.94 6.39
CA ALA A 50 -4.08 -9.42 6.98
C ALA A 50 -4.10 -10.93 7.21
N ASN A 51 -2.99 -11.60 6.90
CA ASN A 51 -2.81 -13.05 7.11
C ASN A 51 -1.99 -13.40 8.37
N ILE A 52 -1.77 -12.43 9.27
CA ILE A 52 -0.92 -12.58 10.47
C ILE A 52 -1.25 -13.82 11.31
N ALA A 53 -2.53 -14.12 11.48
CA ALA A 53 -2.96 -15.28 12.25
C ALA A 53 -2.61 -16.61 11.56
N MET A 54 -2.60 -16.66 10.24
CA MET A 54 -2.26 -17.84 9.46
C MET A 54 -0.76 -18.15 9.55
N VAL A 55 0.09 -17.13 9.43
CA VAL A 55 1.54 -17.32 9.55
C VAL A 55 1.95 -17.69 10.98
N LEU A 56 1.18 -17.25 11.99
CA LEU A 56 1.37 -17.60 13.39
C LEU A 56 0.82 -18.97 13.79
N ALA A 57 -0.01 -19.62 12.97
CA ALA A 57 -0.67 -20.89 13.33
C ALA A 57 0.33 -21.99 13.73
N ARG A 58 1.43 -22.13 12.96
CA ARG A 58 2.47 -23.13 13.23
C ARG A 58 3.34 -22.75 14.44
N PRO A 59 3.90 -21.52 14.55
CA PRO A 59 4.63 -21.09 15.74
C PRO A 59 3.81 -21.20 17.03
N ALA A 60 2.54 -20.78 16.99
CA ALA A 60 1.66 -20.74 18.15
C ALA A 60 0.98 -22.06 18.48
N LYS A 61 1.09 -23.08 17.61
CA LYS A 61 0.40 -24.37 17.71
C LYS A 61 -1.10 -24.20 18.03
N ASN A 62 -1.73 -23.18 17.47
CA ASN A 62 -3.11 -22.81 17.74
C ASN A 62 -3.86 -22.57 16.43
N ALA A 63 -5.18 -22.74 16.46
CA ALA A 63 -6.00 -22.55 15.27
C ALA A 63 -5.95 -21.06 14.84
N PRO A 64 -5.74 -20.75 13.54
CA PRO A 64 -5.58 -19.36 13.11
C PRO A 64 -6.78 -18.48 13.45
N ARG A 65 -8.00 -19.01 13.48
CA ARG A 65 -9.18 -18.27 13.97
C ARG A 65 -9.07 -17.82 15.44
N ASN A 66 -8.55 -18.68 16.32
CA ASN A 66 -8.32 -18.34 17.73
C ASN A 66 -7.19 -17.30 17.87
N ILE A 67 -6.16 -17.42 17.03
CA ILE A 67 -5.06 -16.46 16.99
C ILE A 67 -5.57 -15.08 16.55
N ALA A 68 -6.38 -15.03 15.49
CA ALA A 68 -6.99 -13.78 15.03
C ALA A 68 -7.84 -13.13 16.13
N GLN A 69 -8.64 -13.91 16.88
CA GLN A 69 -9.40 -13.40 18.02
C GLN A 69 -8.48 -12.82 19.10
N ALA A 70 -7.47 -13.56 19.53
CA ALA A 70 -6.53 -13.12 20.57
C ALA A 70 -5.78 -11.83 20.18
N ILE A 71 -5.41 -11.68 18.89
CA ILE A 71 -4.79 -10.45 18.39
C ILE A 71 -5.79 -9.29 18.43
N LEU A 72 -7.01 -9.51 17.95
CA LEU A 72 -8.02 -8.44 17.84
C LEU A 72 -8.50 -7.90 19.19
N GLU A 73 -8.38 -8.67 20.27
CA GLU A 73 -8.63 -8.19 21.63
C GLU A 73 -7.72 -7.04 22.07
N TYR A 74 -6.49 -6.96 21.52
CA TYR A 74 -5.53 -5.89 21.80
C TYR A 74 -5.39 -4.90 20.65
N PHE A 75 -6.14 -5.08 19.57
CA PHE A 75 -6.05 -4.22 18.40
C PHE A 75 -6.80 -2.89 18.64
N PRO A 76 -6.14 -1.73 18.49
CA PRO A 76 -6.76 -0.45 18.79
C PRO A 76 -7.71 0.01 17.68
N THR A 77 -9.00 -0.28 17.81
CA THR A 77 -10.05 0.23 16.92
C THR A 77 -10.28 1.75 17.07
N GLY A 78 -10.72 2.39 15.99
CA GLY A 78 -10.99 3.84 15.94
C GLY A 78 -9.73 4.72 15.81
N LYS A 79 -8.70 4.51 16.64
CA LYS A 79 -7.46 5.32 16.63
C LYS A 79 -6.61 5.17 15.36
N ASN A 80 -6.88 4.12 14.59
CA ASN A 80 -6.17 3.75 13.36
C ASN A 80 -7.02 3.85 12.10
N ARG A 81 -8.16 4.55 12.16
CA ARG A 81 -9.17 4.64 11.09
C ARG A 81 -9.85 3.32 10.73
N VAL A 82 -9.59 2.22 11.44
CA VAL A 82 -10.37 0.98 11.29
C VAL A 82 -11.65 1.10 12.12
N VAL A 83 -12.80 1.03 11.43
CA VAL A 83 -14.13 1.13 12.06
C VAL A 83 -14.69 -0.22 12.46
N ARG A 84 -14.37 -1.27 11.70
CA ARG A 84 -14.74 -2.65 12.04
C ARG A 84 -13.73 -3.62 11.45
N TYR A 85 -13.75 -4.83 11.98
CA TYR A 85 -12.96 -5.95 11.48
C TYR A 85 -13.80 -7.21 11.44
N GLU A 86 -13.41 -8.17 10.63
CA GLU A 86 -14.03 -9.50 10.53
C GLU A 86 -12.97 -10.57 10.39
N ILE A 87 -13.24 -11.76 10.95
CA ILE A 87 -12.38 -12.93 10.76
C ILE A 87 -12.99 -13.83 9.70
N ALA A 88 -12.34 -13.90 8.53
CA ALA A 88 -12.79 -14.66 7.38
C ALA A 88 -12.01 -15.97 7.19
N GLY A 89 -12.72 -16.99 6.69
CA GLY A 89 -12.15 -18.29 6.35
C GLY A 89 -11.28 -18.89 7.47
N PRO A 90 -10.04 -19.31 7.17
CA PRO A 90 -9.16 -19.98 8.13
C PRO A 90 -8.61 -19.03 9.21
N GLY A 91 -8.70 -17.71 9.03
CA GLY A 91 -8.14 -16.72 9.96
C GLY A 91 -7.61 -15.44 9.30
N PHE A 92 -8.13 -15.05 8.13
CA PHE A 92 -7.85 -13.72 7.58
C PHE A 92 -8.52 -12.67 8.45
N ILE A 93 -7.79 -11.60 8.76
CA ILE A 93 -8.34 -10.43 9.46
C ILE A 93 -8.67 -9.39 8.39
N ASN A 94 -9.95 -9.27 8.07
CA ASN A 94 -10.49 -8.26 7.18
C ASN A 94 -10.74 -6.97 7.97
N LEU A 95 -10.25 -5.84 7.46
CA LEU A 95 -10.32 -4.53 8.10
C LEU A 95 -11.10 -3.57 7.22
N PHE A 96 -12.01 -2.84 7.84
CA PHE A 96 -12.86 -1.86 7.18
C PHE A 96 -12.49 -0.49 7.72
N LEU A 97 -12.18 0.43 6.82
CA LEU A 97 -11.70 1.76 7.12
C LEU A 97 -12.85 2.76 7.12
N ASP A 98 -12.75 3.74 8.00
CA ASP A 98 -13.58 4.94 7.97
C ASP A 98 -13.33 5.69 6.66
N GLN A 99 -14.34 5.83 5.79
CA GLN A 99 -14.18 6.45 4.47
C GLN A 99 -13.58 7.85 4.52
N SER A 100 -13.74 8.57 5.65
CA SER A 100 -13.11 9.87 5.90
C SER A 100 -11.57 9.81 5.91
N TRP A 101 -10.94 8.64 5.92
CA TRP A 101 -9.49 8.50 5.87
C TRP A 101 -8.90 9.14 4.60
N VAL A 102 -9.64 9.13 3.49
CA VAL A 102 -9.20 9.70 2.21
C VAL A 102 -9.20 11.23 2.22
N ASP A 103 -10.06 11.85 3.02
CA ASP A 103 -10.17 13.32 3.10
C ASP A 103 -8.86 13.97 3.57
N ALA A 104 -8.03 13.21 4.29
CA ALA A 104 -6.70 13.64 4.70
C ALA A 104 -5.74 13.90 3.51
N VAL A 105 -6.11 13.47 2.29
CA VAL A 105 -5.34 13.78 1.08
C VAL A 105 -5.57 15.21 0.59
N LEU A 106 -6.72 15.82 0.90
CA LEU A 106 -7.09 17.12 0.34
C LEU A 106 -6.10 18.23 0.71
N PRO A 107 -5.65 18.37 1.97
CA PRO A 107 -4.61 19.34 2.31
C PRO A 107 -3.27 19.05 1.63
N GLU A 108 -2.92 17.77 1.44
CA GLU A 108 -1.68 17.38 0.73
C GLU A 108 -1.73 17.76 -0.75
N VAL A 109 -2.88 17.59 -1.40
CA VAL A 109 -3.09 18.02 -2.79
C VAL A 109 -2.99 19.53 -2.90
N GLU A 110 -3.61 20.27 -1.98
CA GLU A 110 -3.59 21.74 -1.97
C GLU A 110 -2.17 22.28 -1.71
N GLU A 111 -1.42 21.69 -0.77
CA GLU A 111 -0.05 22.08 -0.46
C GLU A 111 0.93 21.76 -1.62
N MET A 112 0.76 20.61 -2.27
CA MET A 112 1.63 20.19 -3.37
C MET A 112 1.28 20.87 -4.70
N ASP A 113 0.03 21.29 -4.90
CA ASP A 113 -0.51 21.91 -6.11
C ASP A 113 -0.10 21.13 -7.38
N ARG A 114 0.53 21.78 -8.36
CA ARG A 114 0.98 21.16 -9.62
C ARG A 114 2.02 20.05 -9.44
N ARG A 115 2.60 19.92 -8.24
CA ARG A 115 3.56 18.87 -7.90
C ARG A 115 2.90 17.65 -7.27
N TYR A 116 1.60 17.67 -7.01
CA TYR A 116 0.92 16.49 -6.51
C TYR A 116 1.06 15.33 -7.50
N GLY A 117 1.45 14.16 -7.00
CA GLY A 117 1.78 12.99 -7.84
C GLY A 117 3.22 12.96 -8.36
N CYS A 118 3.98 14.06 -8.24
CA CYS A 118 5.42 14.04 -8.46
C CYS A 118 6.14 13.40 -7.27
N THR A 119 7.21 12.66 -7.55
CA THR A 119 8.06 12.04 -6.53
C THR A 119 9.52 12.44 -6.76
N LEU A 120 10.36 12.20 -5.78
CA LEU A 120 11.81 12.36 -5.91
C LEU A 120 12.43 10.98 -5.86
N ALA A 121 12.91 10.49 -7.00
CA ALA A 121 13.70 9.27 -7.06
C ALA A 121 14.94 9.42 -6.15
N GLU A 122 15.19 8.40 -5.32
CA GLU A 122 16.37 8.36 -4.44
C GLU A 122 17.67 8.42 -5.24
N ASN A 123 17.67 7.81 -6.42
CA ASN A 123 18.79 7.82 -7.36
C ASN A 123 18.40 8.63 -8.61
N ARG A 124 18.58 9.96 -8.54
CA ARG A 124 18.38 10.82 -9.70
C ARG A 124 19.42 10.50 -10.77
N GLN A 125 18.96 10.49 -12.02
CA GLN A 125 19.77 10.15 -13.18
C GLN A 125 19.51 11.17 -14.27
N LYS A 126 20.51 11.34 -15.14
CA LYS A 126 20.34 12.03 -16.42
C LYS A 126 19.91 11.01 -17.46
N ILE A 127 18.73 11.19 -18.05
CA ILE A 127 18.10 10.22 -18.95
C ILE A 127 17.77 10.90 -20.26
N GLN A 128 18.44 10.50 -21.34
CA GLN A 128 18.09 10.97 -22.67
C GLN A 128 16.91 10.16 -23.22
N VAL A 129 15.80 10.85 -23.54
CA VAL A 129 14.65 10.25 -24.23
C VAL A 129 14.68 10.70 -25.69
N GLU A 130 15.07 9.82 -26.60
CA GLU A 130 15.03 10.07 -28.04
C GLU A 130 13.71 9.55 -28.63
N PHE A 131 12.99 10.39 -29.37
CA PHE A 131 11.72 10.02 -29.99
C PHE A 131 11.42 10.84 -31.26
N VAL A 132 10.40 10.41 -32.00
CA VAL A 132 10.05 10.83 -33.38
C VAL A 132 11.08 10.41 -34.44
N SER A 133 12.35 10.80 -34.28
CA SER A 133 13.51 10.53 -35.16
C SER A 133 13.15 10.40 -36.64
N ALA A 134 12.32 11.32 -37.13
CA ALA A 134 11.73 11.25 -38.46
C ALA A 134 12.75 11.70 -39.51
N ASN A 135 12.69 11.07 -40.69
CA ASN A 135 13.53 11.48 -41.81
C ASN A 135 13.13 12.89 -42.28
N PRO A 136 14.07 13.86 -42.38
CA PRO A 136 13.77 15.25 -42.74
C PRO A 136 13.22 15.45 -44.16
N THR A 137 13.26 14.44 -45.03
CA THR A 137 12.79 14.55 -46.42
C THR A 137 11.37 14.00 -46.63
N GLY A 138 10.80 13.29 -45.65
CA GLY A 138 9.46 12.68 -45.73
C GLY A 138 8.40 13.48 -44.98
N LEU A 139 7.13 13.34 -45.40
CA LEU A 139 5.99 13.86 -44.63
C LEU A 139 5.84 13.06 -43.33
N LEU A 140 5.53 13.77 -42.23
CA LEU A 140 5.15 13.12 -40.98
C LEU A 140 3.83 12.38 -41.16
N HIS A 141 3.77 11.16 -40.61
CA HIS A 141 2.57 10.34 -40.62
C HIS A 141 2.11 9.98 -39.20
N MET A 142 0.96 9.33 -39.07
CA MET A 142 0.38 8.93 -37.77
C MET A 142 1.34 8.13 -36.87
N GLY A 143 2.21 7.29 -37.46
CA GLY A 143 3.27 6.62 -36.71
C GLY A 143 4.24 7.58 -36.00
N ASN A 144 4.65 8.69 -36.62
CA ASN A 144 5.50 9.69 -35.98
C ASN A 144 4.75 10.43 -34.88
N ALA A 145 3.49 10.79 -35.12
CA ALA A 145 2.65 11.46 -34.11
C ALA A 145 2.47 10.58 -32.86
N ARG A 146 2.26 9.28 -33.03
CA ARG A 146 2.21 8.32 -31.92
C ARG A 146 3.54 8.25 -31.16
N GLY A 147 4.66 8.20 -31.89
CA GLY A 147 6.00 8.23 -31.30
C GLY A 147 6.28 9.52 -30.54
N ALA A 148 5.81 10.65 -31.06
CA ALA A 148 5.85 11.97 -30.42
C ALA A 148 5.13 11.97 -29.08
N ALA A 149 3.85 11.59 -29.08
CA ALA A 149 3.03 11.59 -27.87
C ALA A 149 3.59 10.64 -26.79
N LEU A 150 4.06 9.45 -27.18
CA LEU A 150 4.62 8.49 -26.23
C LEU A 150 5.94 8.98 -25.63
N GLY A 151 6.86 9.47 -26.46
CA GLY A 151 8.17 9.94 -26.00
C GLY A 151 8.06 11.17 -25.11
N ASP A 152 7.23 12.14 -25.51
CA ASP A 152 6.96 13.34 -24.72
C ASP A 152 6.31 12.99 -23.37
N THR A 153 5.31 12.09 -23.36
CA THR A 153 4.68 11.65 -22.10
C THR A 153 5.68 10.94 -21.18
N LEU A 154 6.52 10.06 -21.74
CA LEU A 154 7.54 9.35 -20.96
C LEU A 154 8.55 10.33 -20.37
N ALA A 155 9.03 11.31 -21.14
CA ALA A 155 9.93 12.35 -20.67
C ALA A 155 9.32 13.15 -19.51
N ASN A 156 8.05 13.56 -19.65
CA ASN A 156 7.31 14.27 -18.62
C ASN A 156 7.15 13.43 -17.34
N VAL A 157 6.85 12.13 -17.45
CA VAL A 157 6.74 11.23 -16.28
C VAL A 157 8.09 11.04 -15.59
N LEU A 158 9.17 10.85 -16.36
CA LEU A 158 10.53 10.70 -15.82
C LEU A 158 10.99 11.98 -15.08
N ALA A 159 10.70 13.15 -15.63
CA ALA A 159 10.94 14.42 -14.96
C ALA A 159 10.07 14.57 -13.70
N ALA A 160 8.80 14.16 -13.75
CA ALA A 160 7.88 14.20 -12.61
C ALA A 160 8.30 13.29 -11.44
N VAL A 161 9.03 12.21 -11.70
CA VAL A 161 9.63 11.36 -10.65
C VAL A 161 11.06 11.80 -10.27
N GLY A 162 11.53 12.95 -10.78
CA GLY A 162 12.73 13.64 -10.31
C GLY A 162 14.02 13.36 -11.08
N HIS A 163 13.96 12.74 -12.27
CA HIS A 163 15.13 12.62 -13.16
C HIS A 163 15.40 13.90 -13.93
N GLU A 164 16.66 14.10 -14.36
CA GLU A 164 17.02 15.10 -15.37
C GLU A 164 16.79 14.44 -16.73
N VAL A 165 15.87 14.97 -17.54
CA VAL A 165 15.49 14.43 -18.84
C VAL A 165 15.84 15.40 -19.94
#